data_AF-A0A962HZ81-F1
#
_entry.id   AF-A0A962HZ81-F1
#
_cell.length_a   1.000
_cell.length_b   1.000
_cell.length_c   1.000
_cell.angle_alpha   90.00
_cell.angle_beta   90.00
_cell.angle_gamma   90.00
#
_symmetry.space_group_name_H-M   'P 1'
#
loop_
_entity.id
_entity.type
_entity.pdbx_description
1 polymer ?
#
loop_
_entity_poly.entity_id
_entity_poly.type
_entity_poly.pdbx_seq_one_letter_code
_entity_poly.pdbx_strand_id
1 'polypeptide(L)' 'MDTRQVIATPATVALIARLQTRHGPVLFHQSGGCCDGSSPMCFPQGEFLVGDADVQLGEIGGAPFYISASQFEYWKHT' A
#
# COMPACT_ATOMS: atom_id res chain seq x y z
N MET A 1 -12.47 -8.03 -11.05
CA MET A 1 -13.06 -6.90 -10.29
C MET A 1 -12.05 -5.78 -10.33
N ASP A 2 -12.47 -4.57 -10.70
CA ASP A 2 -11.60 -3.39 -10.80
C ASP A 2 -11.28 -2.92 -9.38
N THR A 3 -10.21 -3.45 -8.77
CA THR A 3 -9.75 -3.08 -7.43
C THR A 3 -9.02 -1.75 -7.49
N ARG A 4 -9.79 -0.67 -7.60
CA ARG A 4 -9.33 0.72 -7.39
C ARG A 4 -9.96 1.29 -6.13
N GLN A 5 -9.61 0.69 -4.98
CA GLN A 5 -10.03 1.18 -3.66
C GLN A 5 -9.04 2.19 -3.05
N VAL A 6 -7.97 2.52 -3.79
CA VAL A 6 -6.96 3.51 -3.40
C VAL A 6 -6.71 4.48 -4.56
N ILE A 7 -6.55 5.76 -4.23
CA ILE A 7 -6.17 6.82 -5.17
C ILE A 7 -5.00 7.61 -4.60
N ALA A 8 -4.20 8.20 -5.48
CA ALA A 8 -3.05 9.01 -5.10
C ALA A 8 -3.14 10.40 -5.72
N THR A 9 -2.72 11.41 -4.96
CA THR A 9 -2.54 12.76 -5.51
C THR A 9 -1.37 12.79 -6.50
N PRO A 10 -1.31 13.78 -7.41
CA PRO A 10 -0.17 13.93 -8.30
C PRO A 10 1.18 14.07 -7.55
N ALA A 11 1.18 14.75 -6.40
CA ALA A 11 2.38 14.88 -5.56
C ALA A 11 2.83 13.52 -4.99
N THR A 12 1.89 12.68 -4.57
CA THR A 12 2.17 11.31 -4.11
C THR A 12 2.75 10.46 -5.25
N VAL A 13 2.18 10.55 -6.45
CA VAL A 13 2.70 9.82 -7.63
C VAL A 13 4.15 10.25 -7.94
N ALA A 14 4.43 11.55 -7.90
CA ALA A 14 5.80 12.06 -8.08
C ALA A 14 6.76 11.58 -6.99
N LEU A 15 6.30 11.49 -5.74
CA LEU A 15 7.09 10.94 -4.63
C LEU A 15 7.41 9.47 -4.86
N ILE A 16 6.43 8.65 -5.27
CA ILE A 16 6.62 7.22 -5.56
C ILE A 16 7.66 7.02 -6.65
N ALA A 17 7.59 7.79 -7.75
CA ALA A 17 8.58 7.71 -8.82
C ALA A 17 10.01 8.01 -8.33
N ARG A 18 10.17 8.98 -7.43
CA ARG A 18 11.48 9.30 -6.80
C ARG A 18 11.98 8.17 -5.91
N LEU A 19 11.09 7.54 -5.13
CA LEU A 19 11.44 6.39 -4.29
C LEU A 19 11.87 5.21 -5.16
N GLN A 20 11.11 4.92 -6.23
CA GLN A 20 11.43 3.82 -7.14
C GLN A 20 12.75 4.04 -7.89
N THR A 21 13.06 5.27 -8.28
CA THR A 21 14.34 5.61 -8.92
C THR A 21 15.53 5.31 -8.00
N ARG A 22 15.35 5.47 -6.68
CA ARG A 22 16.43 5.30 -5.70
C ARG A 22 16.53 3.87 -5.17
N HIS A 23 15.40 3.20 -5.00
CA HIS A 23 15.32 1.94 -4.26
C HIS A 23 14.85 0.74 -5.11
N GLY A 24 14.54 0.96 -6.39
CA GLY A 24 13.89 -0.04 -7.23
C GLY A 24 12.39 -0.14 -6.94
N PRO A 25 11.69 -1.17 -7.45
CA PRO A 25 10.26 -1.34 -7.23
C PRO A 25 9.91 -1.34 -5.73
N VAL A 26 8.83 -0.65 -5.37
CA VAL A 26 8.32 -0.55 -3.99
C VAL A 26 6.89 -1.06 -3.90
N LEU A 27 6.45 -1.39 -2.69
CA LEU A 27 5.07 -1.67 -2.33
C LEU A 27 4.67 -0.85 -1.11
N PHE A 28 3.36 -0.68 -0.94
CA PHE A 28 2.79 -0.08 0.25
C PHE A 28 1.98 -1.12 1.03
N HIS A 29 2.05 -1.07 2.36
CA HIS A 29 1.21 -1.87 3.24
C HIS A 29 0.52 -0.97 4.25
N GLN A 30 -0.80 -1.06 4.29
CA GLN A 30 -1.65 -0.32 5.20
C GLN A 30 -1.60 -0.98 6.58
N SER A 31 -0.95 -0.28 7.53
CA SER A 31 -0.86 -0.75 8.91
C SER A 31 -2.20 -0.58 9.63
N GLY A 32 -2.45 -1.48 10.58
CA GLY A 32 -3.59 -1.46 11.51
C GLY A 32 -3.25 -0.95 12.91
N GLY A 33 -2.16 -0.18 13.06
CA GLY A 33 -1.50 0.07 14.34
C GLY A 33 -2.05 1.25 15.16
N CYS A 34 -2.00 1.11 16.49
CA CYS A 34 -2.41 2.11 17.48
C CYS A 34 -1.33 3.20 17.72
N CYS A 35 -0.06 2.98 17.34
CA CYS A 35 1.07 3.83 17.76
C CYS A 35 1.67 4.73 16.66
N ASP A 36 1.57 4.35 15.38
CA ASP A 36 2.04 5.08 14.20
C ASP A 36 0.89 5.55 13.29
N GLY A 37 -0.34 5.29 13.71
CA GLY A 37 -1.55 5.64 13.00
C GLY A 37 -1.78 4.76 11.77
N SER A 38 -2.96 4.90 11.18
CA SER A 38 -3.41 4.29 9.93
C SER A 38 -2.62 4.75 8.70
N SER A 39 -1.33 5.06 8.83
CA SER A 39 -0.49 5.50 7.73
C SER A 39 0.02 4.29 6.94
N PRO A 40 0.00 4.34 5.60
CA PRO A 40 0.62 3.30 4.80
C PRO A 40 2.15 3.34 4.93
N MET A 41 2.74 2.16 5.17
CA MET A 41 4.18 1.97 5.19
C MET A 41 4.69 1.61 3.78
N CYS A 42 5.90 2.04 3.44
CA CYS A 42 6.52 1.82 2.12
C CYS A 42 7.73 0.89 2.26
N PHE A 43 7.81 -0.16 1.43
CA PHE A 43 8.88 -1.16 1.46
C PHE A 43 9.38 -1.47 0.04
N PRO A 44 10.65 -1.87 -0.14
CA PRO A 44 11.11 -2.46 -1.40
C PRO A 44 10.37 -3.76 -1.72
N GLN A 45 10.05 -3.99 -3.00
CA GLN A 45 9.45 -5.26 -3.41
C GLN A 45 10.47 -6.40 -3.25
N GLY A 46 10.03 -7.48 -2.58
CA GLY A 46 10.87 -8.63 -2.27
C GLY A 46 11.48 -8.62 -0.86
N GLU A 47 11.46 -7.48 -0.17
CA GLU A 47 11.89 -7.39 1.24
C GLU A 47 10.73 -7.52 2.22
N PHE A 48 9.55 -7.03 1.85
CA PHE A 48 8.33 -7.25 2.61
C PHE A 48 7.58 -8.48 2.08
N LEU A 49 7.30 -9.42 2.98
CA LEU A 49 6.53 -10.63 2.67
C LEU A 49 5.03 -10.29 2.73
N VAL A 50 4.41 -10.21 1.55
CA VAL A 50 2.95 -10.17 1.42
C VAL A 50 2.43 -11.60 1.59
N GLY A 51 1.60 -11.83 2.60
CA GLY A 51 1.02 -13.14 2.88
C GLY A 51 -0.32 -13.36 2.18
N ASP A 52 -0.82 -14.59 2.21
CA ASP A 52 -2.15 -14.94 1.65
C ASP A 52 -3.31 -14.17 2.30
N ALA A 53 -3.09 -13.68 3.52
CA ALA A 53 -4.05 -12.88 4.25
C ALA A 53 -3.99 -11.37 3.90
N ASP A 54 -3.08 -10.93 3.02
CA ASP A 54 -3.04 -9.55 2.57
C ASP A 54 -3.91 -9.34 1.33
N VAL A 55 -4.71 -8.28 1.35
CA VAL A 55 -5.60 -7.89 0.26
C VAL A 55 -4.95 -6.76 -0.52
N GLN A 56 -4.79 -6.94 -1.84
CA GLN A 56 -4.34 -5.86 -2.71
C GLN A 56 -5.52 -4.92 -3.01
N LEU A 57 -5.45 -3.69 -2.49
CA LEU A 57 -6.47 -2.66 -2.69
C LEU A 57 -6.41 -1.98 -4.06
N GLY A 58 -5.23 -1.99 -4.67
CA GLY A 58 -4.96 -1.41 -5.98
C GLY A 58 -3.49 -1.11 -6.19
N GLU A 59 -3.22 -0.19 -7.12
CA GLU A 59 -1.88 0.26 -7.48
C GLU A 59 -1.87 1.80 -7.57
N ILE A 60 -0.83 2.42 -7.01
CA ILE A 60 -0.61 3.87 -7.07
C ILE A 60 0.80 4.16 -7.60
N GLY A 61 0.88 4.92 -8.70
CA GLY A 61 2.17 5.30 -9.29
C GLY A 61 3.09 4.10 -9.62
N GLY A 62 2.53 2.95 -10.02
CA GLY A 62 3.33 1.74 -10.30
C GLY A 62 3.64 0.87 -9.07
N ALA A 63 3.17 1.24 -7.88
CA ALA A 63 3.41 0.51 -6.64
C ALA A 63 2.12 -0.16 -6.14
N PRO A 64 2.12 -1.48 -5.90
CA PRO A 64 0.96 -2.18 -5.34
C PRO A 64 0.74 -1.76 -3.89
N PHE A 65 -0.52 -1.68 -3.49
CA PHE A 65 -0.95 -1.25 -2.16
C PHE A 65 -1.76 -2.35 -1.49
N TYR A 66 -1.27 -2.84 -0.37
CA TYR A 66 -1.84 -3.95 0.39
C TYR A 66 -2.42 -3.49 1.72
N ILE A 67 -3.31 -4.30 2.28
CA ILE A 67 -3.83 -4.18 3.64
C ILE A 67 -4.02 -5.59 4.20
N SER A 68 -3.87 -5.79 5.50
CA SER A 68 -4.19 -7.10 6.09
C SER A 68 -5.69 -7.40 6.01
N ALA A 69 -6.08 -8.66 5.84
CA ALA A 69 -7.49 -9.07 5.76
C ALA A 69 -8.27 -8.69 7.02
N SER A 70 -7.66 -8.76 8.21
CA SER A 70 -8.30 -8.34 9.46
C SER A 70 -8.62 -6.84 9.45
N GLN A 71 -7.73 -6.01 8.90
CA GLN A 71 -7.94 -4.58 8.78
C GLN A 71 -8.92 -4.24 7.65
N PHE A 72 -8.86 -4.97 6.53
CA PHE A 72 -9.81 -4.85 5.44
C PHE A 72 -11.24 -5.14 5.90
N GLU A 73 -11.44 -6.23 6.63
CA GLU A 73 -12.75 -6.62 7.16
C GLU A 73 -13.32 -5.59 8.15
N TYR A 74 -12.45 -4.92 8.91
CA TYR A 74 -12.84 -3.85 9.81
C TYR A 74 -13.19 -2.54 9.06
N TRP A 75 -12.53 -2.23 7.94
CA TRP A 75 -12.71 -0.96 7.22
C TRP A 75 -13.60 -1.02 6.00
N LYS A 76 -13.96 -2.19 5.47
CA LYS A 76 -14.74 -2.34 4.22
C LYS A 76 -16.12 -1.65 4.20
N HIS A 77 -16.60 -1.20 5.35
CA HIS A 77 -17.88 -0.49 5.51
C HIS A 77 -17.70 1.02 5.83
N THR A 78 -16.48 1.52 5.78
CA THR A 78 -16.14 2.95 5.93
C THR A 78 -15.66 3.49 4.58
#